data_AF-A0A929JYJ3-F1
#
_entry.id   AF-A0A929JYJ3-F1
#
_cell.length_a   1.000
_cell.length_b   1.000
_cell.length_c   1.000
_cell.angle_alpha   90.00
_cell.angle_beta   90.00
_cell.angle_gamma   90.00
#
_symmetry.space_group_name_H-M   'P 1'
#
loop_
_entity.id
_entity.type
_entity.pdbx_description
1 polymer ?
#
loop_
_entity_poly.entity_id
_entity_poly.type
_entity_poly.pdbx_seq_one_letter_code
_entity_poly.pdbx_strand_id
1 'polypeptide(L)'
;MDHKLLMLKNVDREDLEDVLVKIERSFGVQFTPNDLQKIHTIGDLCNTVHSKLKLEHNDVCTTQHAFYMLRNAITTSTTIDRCAINTNTCLKDVFPEEERLQLVADMEHEMGLRLNVLQPKQSVIWGLIVLFILSVAAFYFNWQAGVVGLAAFAAGSFMAKKRGKQLTVKTVGQLAEKIAREHYLKCRRDAATVNRKEVNQKIRELFQHDLDLDASVLKSNASFN
;
A
#
# COMPACT_ATOMS: atom_id res chain seq x y z
N MET A 1 -16.94 -32.26 -10.83
CA MET A 1 -17.00 -30.86 -10.36
C MET A 1 -15.58 -30.44 -10.03
N ASP A 2 -14.86 -29.99 -11.04
CA ASP A 2 -13.44 -29.68 -10.97
C ASP A 2 -13.20 -28.40 -10.17
N HIS A 3 -12.70 -28.56 -8.95
CA HIS A 3 -12.09 -27.45 -8.20
C HIS A 3 -10.79 -27.07 -8.89
N LYS A 4 -10.90 -26.20 -9.89
CA LYS A 4 -9.81 -25.52 -10.57
C LYS A 4 -8.89 -24.91 -9.50
N LEU A 5 -7.73 -25.54 -9.29
CA LEU A 5 -6.58 -24.98 -8.59
C LEU A 5 -6.16 -23.73 -9.36
N LEU A 6 -6.74 -22.58 -9.01
CA LEU A 6 -6.34 -21.27 -9.51
C LEU A 6 -4.95 -20.98 -8.95
N MET A 7 -3.96 -21.03 -9.84
CA MET A 7 -2.56 -20.90 -9.50
C MET A 7 -2.15 -19.43 -9.61
N LEU A 8 -1.26 -18.97 -8.73
CA LEU A 8 -0.58 -17.67 -8.85
C LEU A 8 0.41 -17.63 -10.02
N LYS A 9 0.49 -18.71 -10.82
CA LYS A 9 1.29 -18.89 -12.04
C LYS A 9 1.18 -17.76 -13.08
N ASN A 10 0.08 -17.02 -13.09
CA ASN A 10 -0.18 -15.97 -14.08
C ASN A 10 0.18 -14.57 -13.57
N VAL A 11 0.69 -14.46 -12.34
CA VAL A 11 1.17 -13.18 -11.80
C VAL A 11 2.55 -12.91 -12.40
N ASP A 12 2.76 -11.68 -12.88
CA ASP A 12 4.06 -11.26 -13.38
C ASP A 12 5.12 -11.33 -12.26
N ARG A 13 6.35 -11.70 -12.62
CA ARG A 13 7.43 -11.81 -11.65
C ARG A 13 7.76 -10.46 -11.01
N GLU A 14 7.74 -9.38 -11.79
CA GLU A 14 8.00 -8.02 -11.29
C GLU A 14 6.93 -7.61 -10.26
N ASP A 15 5.65 -7.90 -10.55
CA ASP A 15 4.55 -7.62 -9.63
C ASP A 15 4.68 -8.43 -8.32
N LEU A 16 5.11 -9.70 -8.41
CA LEU A 16 5.38 -10.53 -7.24
C LEU A 16 6.54 -9.98 -6.41
N GLU A 17 7.63 -9.57 -7.05
CA GLU A 17 8.79 -8.95 -6.39
C GLU A 17 8.39 -7.67 -5.63
N ASP A 18 7.53 -6.84 -6.23
CA ASP A 18 6.98 -5.64 -5.59
C ASP A 18 6.19 -5.94 -4.31
N VAL A 19 5.36 -6.99 -4.31
CA VAL A 19 4.61 -7.42 -3.11
C VAL A 19 5.55 -7.95 -2.04
N LEU A 20 6.58 -8.71 -2.41
CA LEU A 20 7.58 -9.21 -1.45
C LEU A 20 8.33 -8.06 -0.77
N VAL A 21 8.73 -7.03 -1.52
CA VAL A 21 9.37 -5.82 -0.96
C VAL A 21 8.44 -5.10 0.01
N LYS A 22 7.13 -5.05 -0.26
CA LYS A 22 6.14 -4.47 0.68
C LYS A 22 6.01 -5.30 1.96
N ILE A 23 6.04 -6.63 1.86
CA ILE A 23 6.03 -7.53 3.02
C ILE A 23 7.28 -7.31 3.88
N GLU A 24 8.47 -7.24 3.28
CA GLU A 24 9.71 -6.95 3.99
C GLU A 24 9.61 -5.64 4.78
N ARG A 25 9.12 -4.58 4.14
CA ARG A 25 8.95 -3.26 4.76
C ARG A 25 7.91 -3.26 5.88
N SER A 26 6.77 -3.92 5.68
CA SER A 26 5.66 -3.94 6.65
C SER A 26 5.99 -4.75 7.91
N PHE A 27 6.62 -5.91 7.71
CA PHE A 27 6.96 -6.84 8.78
C PHE A 27 8.40 -6.73 9.29
N GLY A 28 9.20 -5.80 8.75
CA GLY A 28 10.60 -5.61 9.16
C GLY A 28 11.47 -6.86 8.96
N VAL A 29 11.16 -7.67 7.95
CA VAL A 29 11.92 -8.88 7.60
C VAL A 29 12.73 -8.65 6.33
N GLN A 30 13.75 -9.49 6.12
CA GLN A 30 14.50 -9.52 4.87
C GLN A 30 14.56 -10.96 4.35
N PHE A 31 14.16 -11.17 3.11
CA PHE A 31 14.25 -12.43 2.41
C PHE A 31 15.64 -12.58 1.80
N THR A 32 16.30 -13.69 2.12
CA THR A 32 17.55 -14.07 1.47
C THR A 32 17.25 -14.87 0.20
N PRO A 33 18.20 -15.00 -0.74
CA PRO A 33 18.01 -15.84 -1.92
C PRO A 33 17.62 -17.29 -1.57
N ASN A 34 18.14 -17.81 -0.45
CA ASN A 34 17.80 -19.15 0.04
C ASN A 34 16.37 -19.25 0.60
N ASP A 35 15.82 -18.15 1.12
CA ASP A 35 14.42 -18.10 1.55
C ASP A 35 13.51 -18.13 0.34
N LEU A 36 13.81 -17.30 -0.68
CA LEU A 36 13.04 -17.20 -1.92
C LEU A 36 12.98 -18.53 -2.69
N GLN A 37 14.07 -19.30 -2.69
CA GLN A 37 14.08 -20.63 -3.33
C GLN A 37 13.13 -21.65 -2.66
N LYS A 38 12.78 -21.45 -1.38
CA LYS A 38 11.92 -22.36 -0.62
C LYS A 38 10.46 -21.93 -0.62
N ILE A 39 10.16 -20.72 -1.08
CA ILE A 39 8.81 -20.18 -1.13
C ILE A 39 8.15 -20.67 -2.42
N HIS A 40 7.34 -21.73 -2.30
CA HIS A 40 6.55 -22.25 -3.41
C HIS A 40 5.08 -21.88 -3.29
N THR A 41 4.59 -21.67 -2.07
CA THR A 41 3.20 -21.33 -1.78
C THR A 41 3.06 -20.11 -0.86
N ILE A 42 1.86 -19.54 -0.82
CA ILE A 42 1.50 -18.50 0.17
C ILE A 42 1.73 -19.02 1.61
N GLY A 43 1.48 -20.30 1.87
CA GLY A 43 1.78 -20.93 3.16
C GLY A 43 3.26 -20.92 3.50
N ASP A 44 4.13 -21.24 2.53
CA ASP A 44 5.59 -21.20 2.72
C ASP A 44 6.09 -19.79 2.99
N LEU A 45 5.52 -18.79 2.30
CA LEU A 45 5.81 -17.38 2.55
C LEU A 45 5.43 -16.98 3.98
N CYS A 46 4.21 -17.29 4.40
CA CYS A 46 3.74 -17.05 5.76
C CYS A 46 4.66 -17.70 6.81
N ASN A 47 5.03 -18.97 6.60
CA ASN A 47 5.95 -19.70 7.49
C ASN A 47 7.34 -19.03 7.54
N THR A 48 7.84 -18.58 6.38
CA THR A 48 9.12 -17.89 6.27
C THR A 48 9.10 -16.58 7.06
N VAL A 49 8.06 -15.76 6.89
CA VAL A 49 7.88 -14.52 7.66
C VAL A 49 7.78 -14.82 9.15
N HIS A 50 7.00 -15.83 9.55
CA HIS A 50 6.87 -16.23 10.96
C HIS A 50 8.18 -16.68 11.60
N SER A 51 9.05 -17.37 10.87
CA SER A 51 10.34 -17.83 11.39
C SER A 51 11.33 -16.68 11.58
N LYS A 52 11.21 -15.61 10.79
CA LYS A 52 12.01 -14.38 10.92
C LYS A 52 11.50 -13.46 12.02
N LEU A 53 10.19 -13.48 12.32
CA LEU A 53 9.58 -12.71 13.41
C LEU A 53 9.86 -13.36 14.78
N LYS A 54 10.99 -12.97 15.39
CA LYS A 54 11.41 -13.35 16.75
C LYS A 54 10.79 -12.44 17.82
N LEU A 55 9.49 -12.19 17.73
CA LEU A 55 8.73 -11.34 18.65
C LEU A 55 7.73 -12.16 19.45
N GLU A 56 7.36 -11.67 20.64
CA GLU A 56 6.39 -12.33 21.52
C GLU A 56 4.99 -12.28 20.92
N HIS A 57 4.18 -13.32 21.15
CA HIS A 57 2.83 -13.33 20.66
C HIS A 57 1.90 -12.46 21.55
N ASN A 58 1.12 -11.58 20.93
CA ASN A 58 0.07 -10.82 21.59
C ASN A 58 -1.15 -10.70 20.67
N ASP A 59 -2.34 -11.01 21.21
CA ASP A 59 -3.61 -11.05 20.46
C ASP A 59 -4.25 -9.66 20.19
N VAL A 60 -3.65 -8.56 20.63
CA VAL A 60 -4.15 -7.20 20.36
C VAL A 60 -4.23 -6.94 18.85
N CYS A 61 -5.38 -6.44 18.40
CA CYS A 61 -5.64 -6.16 17.00
C CYS A 61 -4.83 -4.96 16.49
N THR A 62 -4.07 -5.16 15.42
CA THR A 62 -3.19 -4.12 14.86
C THR A 62 -4.00 -3.04 14.12
N THR A 63 -5.07 -3.41 13.42
CA THR A 63 -5.98 -2.46 12.75
C THR A 63 -6.65 -1.52 13.75
N GLN A 64 -7.08 -2.05 14.90
CA GLN A 64 -7.68 -1.22 15.95
C GLN A 64 -6.66 -0.23 16.50
N HIS A 65 -5.41 -0.65 16.71
CA HIS A 65 -4.35 0.24 17.15
C HIS A 65 -4.04 1.32 16.11
N ALA A 66 -3.92 0.94 14.83
CA ALA A 66 -3.74 1.86 13.72
C ALA A 66 -4.88 2.90 13.64
N PHE A 67 -6.12 2.49 13.87
CA PHE A 67 -7.26 3.41 13.95
C PHE A 67 -7.10 4.43 15.08
N TYR A 68 -6.69 4.00 16.27
CA TYR A 68 -6.49 4.93 17.38
C TYR A 68 -5.31 5.88 17.15
N MET A 69 -4.20 5.39 16.58
CA MET A 69 -3.08 6.25 16.18
C MET A 69 -3.52 7.28 15.14
N LEU A 70 -4.23 6.84 14.10
CA LEU A 70 -4.75 7.70 13.06
C LEU A 70 -5.72 8.74 13.63
N ARG A 71 -6.64 8.33 14.51
CA ARG A 71 -7.57 9.24 15.18
C ARG A 71 -6.84 10.29 16.01
N ASN A 72 -5.79 9.90 16.76
CA ASN A 72 -4.97 10.85 17.52
C ASN A 72 -4.28 11.86 16.60
N ALA A 73 -3.68 11.39 15.51
CA ALA A 73 -2.98 12.25 14.56
C ALA A 73 -3.94 13.25 13.90
N ILE A 74 -5.13 12.78 13.48
CA ILE A 74 -6.18 13.66 12.92
C ILE A 74 -6.64 14.71 13.94
N THR A 75 -6.88 14.34 15.20
CA THR A 75 -7.31 15.32 16.22
C THR A 75 -6.23 16.34 16.57
N THR A 76 -4.97 16.03 16.26
CA THR A 76 -3.84 16.94 16.48
C THR A 76 -3.63 17.87 15.29
N SER A 77 -3.88 17.38 14.07
CA SER A 77 -3.74 18.17 12.84
C SER A 77 -5.00 18.93 12.42
N THR A 78 -6.17 18.63 13.01
CA THR A 78 -7.46 19.25 12.67
C THR A 78 -8.20 19.73 13.92
N THR A 79 -9.24 20.57 13.74
CA THR A 79 -10.12 21.00 14.83
C THR A 79 -11.28 20.03 15.11
N ILE A 80 -11.26 18.83 14.53
CA ILE A 80 -12.34 17.85 14.65
C ILE A 80 -12.26 17.18 16.03
N ASP A 81 -13.39 17.13 16.74
CA ASP A 81 -13.45 16.43 18.02
C ASP A 81 -13.21 14.93 17.86
N ARG A 82 -12.47 14.37 18.82
CA ARG A 82 -12.10 12.95 18.86
C ARG A 82 -13.32 12.02 18.82
N CYS A 83 -14.44 12.41 19.43
CA CYS A 83 -15.65 11.59 19.47
C CYS A 83 -16.40 11.57 18.13
N ALA A 84 -16.16 12.55 17.25
CA ALA A 84 -16.76 12.61 15.92
C ALA A 84 -16.09 11.65 14.91
N ILE A 85 -14.90 11.15 15.23
CA ILE A 85 -14.12 10.28 14.33
C ILE A 85 -14.39 8.81 14.67
N ASN A 86 -15.07 8.13 13.74
CA ASN A 86 -15.30 6.69 13.75
C ASN A 86 -14.79 6.04 12.44
N THR A 87 -14.88 4.73 12.33
CA THR A 87 -14.37 3.98 11.17
C THR A 87 -15.09 4.28 9.86
N ASN A 88 -16.33 4.78 9.92
CA ASN A 88 -17.14 5.16 8.78
C ASN A 88 -17.04 6.65 8.42
N THR A 89 -16.36 7.46 9.24
CA THR A 89 -16.13 8.87 8.95
C THR A 89 -15.44 9.02 7.59
N CYS A 90 -16.02 9.86 6.73
CA CYS A 90 -15.51 10.11 5.38
C CYS A 90 -14.23 10.93 5.44
N LEU A 91 -13.18 10.48 4.75
CA LEU A 91 -11.90 11.19 4.71
C LEU A 91 -11.98 12.53 3.98
N LYS A 92 -12.97 12.72 3.10
CA LYS A 92 -13.19 14.01 2.44
C LYS A 92 -13.66 15.09 3.42
N ASP A 93 -14.38 14.69 4.47
CA ASP A 93 -14.89 15.59 5.50
C ASP A 93 -13.78 15.91 6.53
N VAL A 94 -12.87 14.96 6.76
CA VAL A 94 -11.68 15.15 7.59
C VAL A 94 -10.61 15.98 6.89
N PHE A 95 -10.41 15.74 5.59
CA PHE A 95 -9.38 16.38 4.77
C PHE A 95 -10.02 17.13 3.58
N PRO A 96 -10.52 18.37 3.79
CA PRO A 96 -11.13 19.17 2.72
C PRO A 96 -10.14 19.49 1.60
N GLU A 97 -10.59 19.61 0.34
CA GLU A 97 -9.71 19.68 -0.84
C GLU A 97 -8.73 20.86 -0.85
N GLU A 98 -9.08 21.95 -0.16
CA GLU A 98 -8.27 23.15 -0.05
C GLU A 98 -6.99 22.90 0.75
N GLU A 99 -7.14 22.36 1.97
CA GLU A 99 -6.06 22.16 2.96
C GLU A 99 -5.52 20.71 2.98
N ARG A 100 -6.12 19.79 2.21
CA ARG A 100 -5.83 18.34 2.21
C ARG A 100 -4.34 17.99 2.17
N LEU A 101 -3.56 18.69 1.35
CA LEU A 101 -2.14 18.38 1.19
C LEU A 101 -1.35 18.66 2.48
N GLN A 102 -1.68 19.76 3.17
CA GLN A 102 -1.05 20.14 4.43
C GLN A 102 -1.51 19.23 5.56
N LEU A 103 -2.83 19.06 5.73
CA LEU A 103 -3.38 18.25 6.83
C LEU A 103 -2.93 16.78 6.77
N VAL A 104 -2.82 16.20 5.57
CA VAL A 104 -2.30 14.84 5.41
C VAL A 104 -0.80 14.80 5.70
N ALA A 105 -0.03 15.80 5.28
CA ALA A 105 1.40 15.87 5.59
C ALA A 105 1.67 16.01 7.09
N ASP A 106 0.89 16.84 7.79
CA ASP A 106 0.98 17.04 9.24
C ASP A 106 0.61 15.75 9.98
N MET A 107 -0.45 15.08 9.54
CA MET A 107 -0.85 13.76 10.07
C MET A 107 0.22 12.69 9.83
N GLU A 108 0.79 12.61 8.62
CA GLU A 108 1.88 11.66 8.30
C GLU A 108 3.14 11.94 9.13
N HIS A 109 3.45 13.22 9.37
CA HIS A 109 4.55 13.65 10.22
C HIS A 109 4.34 13.23 11.68
N GLU A 110 3.15 13.50 12.24
CA GLU A 110 2.77 13.11 13.60
C GLU A 110 2.83 11.58 13.80
N MET A 111 2.39 10.81 12.80
CA MET A 111 2.47 9.35 12.85
C MET A 111 3.88 8.81 12.61
N GLY A 112 4.79 9.61 12.05
CA GLY A 112 6.10 9.14 11.58
C GLY A 112 6.02 8.13 10.42
N LEU A 113 4.92 8.15 9.66
CA LEU A 113 4.62 7.19 8.59
C LEU A 113 4.29 7.91 7.29
N ARG A 114 4.84 7.43 6.17
CA ARG A 114 4.41 7.85 4.84
C ARG A 114 3.34 6.89 4.33
N LEU A 115 2.13 7.40 4.16
CA LEU A 115 0.93 6.60 3.86
C LEU A 115 0.54 6.68 2.39
N ASN A 116 1.04 7.68 1.65
CA ASN A 116 0.77 7.89 0.23
C ASN A 116 -0.73 7.85 -0.08
N VAL A 117 -1.53 8.53 0.74
CA VAL A 117 -3.01 8.55 0.62
C VAL A 117 -3.48 9.45 -0.52
N LEU A 118 -2.60 10.31 -1.03
CA LEU A 118 -2.91 11.29 -2.05
C LEU A 118 -2.40 10.86 -3.43
N GLN A 119 -3.27 10.94 -4.42
CA GLN A 119 -2.97 10.67 -5.82
C GLN A 119 -3.38 11.84 -6.74
N PRO A 120 -2.73 11.98 -7.91
CA PRO A 120 -3.13 12.93 -8.95
C PRO A 120 -4.57 12.67 -9.43
N LYS A 121 -5.25 13.70 -9.96
CA LYS A 121 -6.57 13.52 -10.60
C LYS A 121 -6.42 12.60 -11.82
N GLN A 122 -7.39 11.71 -12.03
CA GLN A 122 -7.36 10.72 -13.13
C GLN A 122 -7.16 11.38 -14.50
N SER A 123 -7.76 12.54 -14.74
CA SER A 123 -7.59 13.30 -15.99
C SER A 123 -6.13 13.76 -16.23
N VAL A 124 -5.40 14.08 -15.16
CA VAL A 124 -3.97 14.45 -15.25
C VAL A 124 -3.13 13.23 -15.63
N ILE A 125 -3.46 12.06 -15.07
CA ILE A 125 -2.79 10.80 -15.39
C ILE A 125 -3.00 10.45 -16.86
N TRP A 126 -4.25 10.50 -17.35
CA TRP A 126 -4.56 10.27 -18.77
C TRP A 126 -3.83 11.26 -19.69
N GLY A 127 -3.79 12.55 -19.33
CA GLY A 127 -3.06 13.56 -20.09
C GLY A 127 -1.56 13.25 -20.19
N LEU A 128 -0.95 12.79 -19.09
CA LEU A 128 0.46 12.38 -19.07
C LEU A 128 0.72 11.12 -19.91
N ILE A 129 -0.19 10.14 -19.89
CA ILE A 129 -0.08 8.93 -20.73
C ILE A 129 -0.13 9.31 -22.21
N VAL A 130 -1.08 10.14 -22.61
CA VAL A 130 -1.19 10.61 -24.00
C VAL A 130 0.07 11.39 -24.40
N LEU A 131 0.57 12.28 -23.55
CA LEU A 131 1.81 13.01 -23.79
C LEU A 131 3.01 12.06 -23.97
N PHE A 132 3.11 11.01 -23.15
CA PHE A 132 4.16 10.00 -23.27
C PHE A 132 4.08 9.25 -24.60
N ILE A 133 2.90 8.78 -24.99
CA ILE A 133 2.69 8.08 -26.26
C ILE A 133 3.04 8.97 -27.45
N LEU A 134 2.59 10.23 -27.44
CA LEU A 134 2.92 11.21 -28.49
C LEU A 134 4.43 11.48 -28.54
N SER A 135 5.09 11.54 -27.40
CA SER A 135 6.54 11.72 -27.31
C SER A 135 7.31 10.56 -27.93
N VAL A 136 6.89 9.31 -27.66
CA VAL A 136 7.50 8.11 -28.26
C VAL A 136 7.24 8.06 -29.75
N ALA A 137 6.03 8.40 -30.21
CA ALA A 137 5.73 8.48 -31.64
C ALA A 137 6.56 9.58 -32.34
N ALA A 138 6.77 10.72 -31.68
CA ALA A 138 7.57 11.82 -32.22
C ALA A 138 9.04 11.45 -32.45
N PHE A 139 9.61 10.50 -31.69
CA PHE A 139 10.98 10.01 -31.92
C PHE A 139 11.17 9.47 -33.34
N TYR A 140 10.14 8.88 -33.94
CA TYR A 140 10.21 8.33 -35.30
C TYR A 140 10.38 9.41 -36.36
N PHE A 141 9.79 10.59 -36.16
CA PHE A 141 9.84 11.70 -37.10
C PHE A 141 11.00 12.66 -36.79
N ASN A 142 11.18 12.98 -35.50
CA ASN A 142 12.21 13.89 -35.01
C ASN A 142 12.59 13.53 -33.57
N TRP A 143 13.79 12.97 -33.41
CA TRP A 143 14.30 12.57 -32.11
C TRP A 143 14.40 13.74 -31.10
N GLN A 144 14.64 14.98 -31.55
CA GLN A 144 14.67 16.16 -30.67
C GLN A 144 13.29 16.46 -30.09
N ALA A 145 12.24 16.38 -30.92
CA ALA A 145 10.86 16.54 -30.47
C ALA A 145 10.48 15.44 -29.47
N GLY A 146 10.93 14.21 -29.70
CA GLY A 146 10.78 13.10 -28.76
C GLY A 146 11.47 13.35 -27.41
N VAL A 147 12.69 13.88 -27.41
CA VAL A 147 13.40 14.21 -26.15
C VAL A 147 12.68 15.32 -25.38
N VAL A 148 12.21 16.37 -26.06
CA VAL A 148 11.45 17.46 -25.43
C VAL A 148 10.15 16.95 -24.82
N GLY A 149 9.43 16.07 -25.51
CA GLY A 149 8.21 15.46 -24.99
C GLY A 149 8.46 14.62 -23.74
N LEU A 150 9.56 13.85 -23.69
CA LEU A 150 9.94 13.05 -22.52
C LEU A 150 10.30 13.95 -21.33
N ALA A 151 11.03 15.05 -21.58
CA ALA A 151 11.34 16.03 -20.55
C ALA A 151 10.06 16.67 -19.98
N ALA A 152 9.10 17.04 -20.85
CA ALA A 152 7.81 17.57 -20.44
C ALA A 152 6.99 16.54 -19.63
N PHE A 153 6.99 15.28 -20.05
CA PHE A 153 6.36 14.18 -19.33
C PHE A 153 6.97 13.97 -17.93
N ALA A 154 8.30 13.98 -17.81
CA ALA A 154 8.99 13.83 -16.54
C ALA A 154 8.66 14.99 -15.58
N ALA A 155 8.71 16.24 -16.07
CA ALA A 155 8.36 17.42 -15.29
C ALA A 155 6.87 17.40 -14.87
N GLY A 156 5.97 17.08 -15.81
CA GLY A 156 4.54 16.96 -15.54
C GLY A 156 4.22 15.87 -14.51
N SER A 157 4.88 14.72 -14.59
CA SER A 157 4.75 13.62 -13.63
C SER A 157 5.23 14.02 -12.23
N PHE A 158 6.35 14.72 -12.14
CA PHE A 158 6.86 15.24 -10.87
C PHE A 158 5.87 16.24 -10.23
N MET A 159 5.36 17.18 -11.02
CA MET A 159 4.36 18.15 -10.55
C MET A 159 3.03 17.47 -10.15
N ALA A 160 2.58 16.48 -10.91
CA ALA A 160 1.35 15.74 -10.64
C ALA A 160 1.45 15.00 -9.30
N LYS A 161 2.56 14.31 -9.04
CA LYS A 161 2.81 13.63 -7.75
C LYS A 161 2.76 14.61 -6.58
N LYS A 162 3.36 15.80 -6.71
CA LYS A 162 3.38 16.82 -5.65
C LYS A 162 2.01 17.49 -5.41
N ARG A 163 1.15 17.55 -6.43
CA ARG A 163 -0.18 18.21 -6.38
C ARG A 163 -1.34 17.21 -6.31
N GLY A 164 -1.07 15.94 -6.02
CA GLY A 164 -2.11 14.94 -5.83
C GLY A 164 -3.05 15.35 -4.71
N LYS A 165 -4.36 15.42 -5.01
CA LYS A 165 -5.40 15.74 -4.03
C LYS A 165 -6.48 14.68 -3.94
N GLN A 166 -6.45 13.63 -4.77
CA GLN A 166 -7.45 12.57 -4.68
C GLN A 166 -7.07 11.60 -3.56
N LEU A 167 -8.03 11.27 -2.70
CA LEU A 167 -7.84 10.29 -1.63
C LEU A 167 -7.99 8.88 -2.22
N THR A 168 -7.06 7.99 -1.91
CA THR A 168 -7.08 6.60 -2.39
C THR A 168 -8.12 5.73 -1.67
N VAL A 169 -8.51 6.14 -0.47
CA VAL A 169 -9.48 5.46 0.39
C VAL A 169 -10.60 6.42 0.79
N LYS A 170 -11.78 5.88 1.11
CA LYS A 170 -12.99 6.69 1.38
C LYS A 170 -13.15 7.04 2.85
N THR A 171 -12.85 6.12 3.76
CA THR A 171 -13.12 6.29 5.19
C THR A 171 -11.88 6.16 6.07
N VAL A 172 -11.95 6.71 7.28
CA VAL A 172 -10.88 6.61 8.29
C VAL A 172 -10.58 5.15 8.63
N GLY A 173 -11.60 4.28 8.69
CA GLY A 173 -11.42 2.84 8.91
C GLY A 173 -10.65 2.15 7.78
N GLN A 174 -10.93 2.51 6.52
CA GLN A 174 -10.17 1.98 5.37
C GLN A 174 -8.71 2.44 5.40
N LEU A 175 -8.46 3.68 5.81
CA LEU A 175 -7.10 4.18 5.99
C LEU A 175 -6.37 3.45 7.12
N ALA A 176 -7.03 3.22 8.27
CA ALA A 176 -6.47 2.43 9.36
C ALA A 176 -6.10 1.00 8.92
N GLU A 177 -6.95 0.37 8.11
CA GLU A 177 -6.69 -0.96 7.57
C GLU A 177 -5.50 -0.96 6.60
N LYS A 178 -5.41 0.05 5.73
CA LYS A 178 -4.24 0.26 4.85
C LYS A 178 -2.95 0.43 5.66
N ILE A 179 -2.98 1.27 6.70
CA ILE A 179 -1.85 1.53 7.59
C ILE A 179 -1.40 0.23 8.27
N ALA A 180 -2.33 -0.53 8.86
CA ALA A 180 -2.02 -1.78 9.55
C ALA A 180 -1.46 -2.86 8.63
N ARG A 181 -1.85 -2.86 7.36
CA ARG A 181 -1.36 -3.79 6.35
C ARG A 181 0.03 -3.43 5.84
N GLU A 182 0.29 -2.15 5.53
CA GLU A 182 1.54 -1.71 4.90
C GLU A 182 2.65 -1.35 5.90
N HIS A 183 2.29 -1.05 7.14
CA HIS A 183 3.22 -0.65 8.22
C HIS A 183 2.98 -1.48 9.49
N TYR A 184 2.78 -2.79 9.34
CA TYR A 184 2.28 -3.67 10.40
C TYR A 184 3.07 -3.55 11.72
N LEU A 185 4.40 -3.72 11.69
CA LEU A 185 5.21 -3.63 12.91
C LEU A 185 5.22 -2.23 13.53
N LYS A 186 5.19 -1.18 12.71
CA LYS A 186 5.17 0.20 13.21
C LYS A 186 3.85 0.57 13.87
N CYS A 187 2.79 -0.19 13.61
CA CYS A 187 1.46 -0.01 14.20
C CYS A 187 1.23 -0.94 15.40
N ARG A 188 2.26 -1.63 15.90
CA ARG A 188 2.14 -2.42 17.13
C ARG A 188 2.21 -1.49 18.33
N ARG A 189 1.30 -1.69 19.28
CA ARG A 189 1.30 -0.99 20.57
C ARG A 189 2.60 -1.23 21.35
N ASP A 190 3.11 -2.46 21.25
CA ASP A 190 4.38 -2.88 21.82
C ASP A 190 5.25 -3.45 20.70
N ALA A 191 6.38 -2.80 20.46
CA ALA A 191 7.34 -3.16 19.42
C ALA A 191 7.96 -4.56 19.62
N ALA A 192 7.90 -5.11 20.84
CA ALA A 192 8.37 -6.47 21.15
C ALA A 192 7.33 -7.56 20.80
N THR A 193 6.13 -7.19 20.32
CA THR A 193 5.01 -8.12 20.15
C THR A 193 4.47 -8.22 18.72
N VAL A 194 3.93 -9.38 18.38
CA VAL A 194 3.25 -9.67 17.11
C VAL A 194 1.97 -10.48 17.31
N ASN A 195 0.93 -10.16 16.55
CA ASN A 195 -0.24 -11.02 16.46
C ASN A 195 -0.04 -12.03 15.32
N ARG A 196 0.41 -13.25 15.65
CA ARG A 196 0.70 -14.29 14.66
C ARG A 196 -0.53 -14.69 13.84
N LYS A 197 -1.74 -14.56 14.39
CA LYS A 197 -2.98 -14.86 13.65
C LYS A 197 -3.22 -13.81 12.54
N GLU A 198 -2.91 -12.54 12.82
CA GLU A 198 -3.07 -11.45 11.85
C GLU A 198 -2.01 -11.44 10.76
N VAL A 199 -0.78 -11.89 11.01
CA VAL A 199 0.32 -11.89 10.02
C VAL A 199 -0.11 -12.56 8.71
N ASN A 200 -0.68 -13.77 8.80
CA ASN A 200 -1.13 -14.52 7.64
C ASN A 200 -2.23 -13.79 6.87
N GLN A 201 -3.15 -13.15 7.60
CA GLN A 201 -4.23 -12.37 7.00
C GLN A 201 -3.66 -11.13 6.28
N LYS A 202 -2.76 -10.38 6.92
CA LYS A 202 -2.16 -9.16 6.35
C LYS A 202 -1.28 -9.44 5.13
N ILE A 203 -0.56 -10.57 5.11
CA ILE A 203 0.16 -11.03 3.91
C ILE A 203 -0.83 -11.26 2.76
N ARG A 204 -1.92 -11.99 3.00
CA ARG A 204 -2.93 -12.24 1.95
C ARG A 204 -3.60 -10.95 1.47
N GLU A 205 -3.91 -10.04 2.39
CA GLU A 205 -4.48 -8.74 2.02
C GLU A 205 -3.52 -7.91 1.12
N LEU A 206 -2.20 -8.01 1.33
CA LEU A 206 -1.21 -7.36 0.46
C LEU A 206 -1.28 -7.94 -0.96
N PHE A 207 -1.27 -9.27 -1.08
CA PHE A 207 -1.42 -9.95 -2.38
C PHE A 207 -2.75 -9.59 -3.07
N GLN A 208 -3.86 -9.61 -2.33
CA GLN A 208 -5.17 -9.26 -2.87
C GLN A 208 -5.22 -7.83 -3.42
N HIS A 209 -4.71 -6.87 -2.65
CA HIS A 209 -4.81 -5.46 -3.01
C HIS A 209 -3.81 -5.07 -4.11
N ASP A 210 -2.61 -5.64 -4.12
CA ASP A 210 -1.56 -5.23 -5.03
C ASP A 210 -1.58 -5.98 -6.36
N LEU A 211 -2.15 -7.18 -6.40
CA LEU A 211 -2.26 -8.02 -7.61
C LEU A 211 -3.70 -8.18 -8.11
N ASP A 212 -4.66 -7.48 -7.49
CA ASP A 212 -6.10 -7.57 -7.78
C ASP A 212 -6.62 -9.01 -7.79
N LEU A 213 -6.17 -9.80 -6.82
CA LEU A 213 -6.51 -11.22 -6.72
C LEU A 213 -7.71 -11.46 -5.80
N ASP A 214 -8.63 -12.32 -6.24
CA ASP A 214 -9.73 -12.76 -5.39
C ASP A 214 -9.24 -13.52 -4.14
N ALA A 215 -9.83 -13.21 -2.98
CA ALA A 215 -9.52 -13.87 -1.71
C ALA A 215 -9.73 -15.41 -1.76
N SER A 216 -10.58 -15.90 -2.67
CA SER A 216 -10.83 -17.32 -2.88
C SER A 216 -9.61 -18.07 -3.46
N VAL A 217 -8.71 -17.34 -4.13
CA VAL A 217 -7.48 -17.86 -4.77
C VAL A 217 -6.31 -17.91 -3.77
N LEU A 218 -6.30 -17.02 -2.76
CA LEU A 218 -5.21 -16.88 -1.78
C LEU A 218 -5.28 -17.89 -0.62
N LYS A 219 -5.45 -19.17 -0.95
CA LYS A 219 -5.37 -20.27 0.03
C LYS A 219 -3.92 -20.58 0.37
N SER A 220 -3.67 -21.19 1.54
CA SER A 220 -2.29 -21.51 1.97
C SER A 220 -1.54 -22.41 1.00
N ASN A 221 -2.23 -23.25 0.23
CA ASN A 221 -1.66 -24.14 -0.79
C ASN A 221 -1.59 -23.51 -2.19
N ALA A 222 -1.93 -22.23 -2.35
CA ALA A 222 -1.81 -21.54 -3.63
C ALA A 222 -0.33 -21.44 -4.01
N SER A 223 0.03 -22.07 -5.13
CA SER A 223 1.40 -22.12 -5.65
C SER A 223 1.70 -20.91 -6.51
N PHE A 224 2.90 -20.33 -6.33
CA PHE A 224 3.51 -19.32 -7.20
C PHE A 224 4.01 -19.90 -8.52
N ASN A 225 4.15 -21.24 -8.59
CA ASN A 225 4.82 -21.97 -9.65
C ASN A 225 3.96 -23.06 -10.27
#